data_AF-A0A9E1XHB5-F1
#
_entry.id   AF-A0A9E1XHB5-F1
#
_cell.length_a   1.000
_cell.length_b   1.000
_cell.length_c   1.000
_cell.angle_alpha   90.00
_cell.angle_beta   90.00
_cell.angle_gamma   90.00
#
_symmetry.space_group_name_H-M   'P 1'
#
loop_
_entity.id
_entity.type
_entity.pdbx_description
1 polymer ?
#
loop_
_entity_poly.entity_id
_entity_poly.type
_entity_poly.pdbx_seq_one_letter_code
_entity_poly.pdbx_strand_id
1 'polypeptide(L)'
;VAVVPAGSVLILHYDIWHAGTANTSDQVRYMVKYLFERESESAEPSWNHDAANDDRIFERLERDDAALIQRSLVGKRNYRRTTMWNNLAGSAGLSYEYRDKWSGEWPKPNV
;
A
#
# COMPACT_ATOMS: atom_id res chain seq x y z
N VAL A 1 -5.57 -14.11 5.77
CA VAL A 1 -4.71 -14.69 6.84
C VAL A 1 -3.49 -15.26 6.14
N ALA A 2 -2.28 -14.81 6.51
CA ALA A 2 -1.05 -15.37 5.95
C ALA A 2 -0.66 -16.63 6.73
N VAL A 3 -0.37 -17.72 6.02
CA VAL A 3 0.17 -18.97 6.56
C VAL A 3 1.51 -19.19 5.87
N VAL A 4 2.58 -19.30 6.65
CA VAL A 4 3.95 -19.34 6.13
C VAL A 4 4.78 -20.44 6.83
N PRO A 5 5.68 -21.13 6.12
CA PRO A 5 6.60 -22.08 6.73
C PRO A 5 7.69 -21.38 7.57
N ALA A 6 8.34 -22.13 8.46
CA ALA A 6 9.48 -21.63 9.23
C ALA A 6 10.61 -21.12 8.30
N GLY A 7 11.24 -20.00 8.68
CA GLY A 7 12.25 -19.32 7.87
C GLY A 7 11.68 -18.32 6.85
N SER A 8 10.36 -18.21 6.72
CA SER A 8 9.74 -17.19 5.86
C SER A 8 9.91 -15.78 6.42
N VAL A 9 10.06 -14.81 5.53
CA VAL A 9 10.08 -13.38 5.86
C VAL A 9 8.82 -12.71 5.30
N LEU A 10 8.13 -11.96 6.15
CA LEU A 10 7.00 -11.13 5.75
C LEU A 10 7.39 -9.65 5.89
N ILE A 11 7.35 -8.92 4.79
CA ILE A 11 7.57 -7.47 4.77
C ILE A 11 6.21 -6.79 4.69
N LEU A 12 5.98 -5.83 5.59
CA LEU A 12 4.72 -5.13 5.73
C LEU A 12 4.97 -3.63 5.78
N HIS A 13 4.05 -2.85 5.20
CA HIS A 13 4.01 -1.41 5.44
C HIS A 13 3.65 -1.15 6.90
N TYR A 14 4.31 -0.18 7.54
CA TYR A 14 4.17 0.09 8.97
C TYR A 14 2.71 0.34 9.39
N ASP A 15 1.99 1.18 8.64
CA ASP A 15 0.58 1.52 8.92
C ASP A 15 -0.46 0.49 8.46
N ILE A 16 -0.05 -0.72 8.06
CA ILE A 16 -1.04 -1.73 7.68
C ILE A 16 -1.83 -2.16 8.93
N TRP A 17 -3.16 -2.19 8.80
CA TRP A 17 -3.98 -2.84 9.81
C TRP A 17 -3.67 -4.34 9.83
N HIS A 18 -3.17 -4.84 10.96
CA HIS A 18 -2.88 -6.25 11.14
C HIS A 18 -3.13 -6.69 12.58
N ALA A 19 -3.49 -7.96 12.75
CA ALA A 19 -3.74 -8.57 14.05
C ALA A 19 -3.25 -10.02 14.06
N GLY A 20 -2.77 -10.48 15.21
CA GLY A 20 -2.54 -11.89 15.46
C GLY A 20 -3.82 -12.55 15.97
N THR A 21 -4.15 -13.73 15.45
CA THR A 21 -5.22 -14.57 16.01
C THR A 21 -4.72 -15.38 17.20
N ALA A 22 -5.67 -15.84 18.04
CA ALA A 22 -5.40 -16.81 19.08
C ALA A 22 -4.77 -18.08 18.48
N ASN A 23 -3.79 -18.65 19.19
CA ASN A 23 -3.18 -19.92 18.79
C ASN A 23 -3.94 -21.07 19.45
N THR A 24 -4.70 -21.83 18.66
CA THR A 24 -5.48 -22.99 19.12
C THR A 24 -4.81 -24.33 18.79
N SER A 25 -3.55 -24.31 18.35
CA SER A 25 -2.77 -25.51 18.02
C SER A 25 -1.88 -25.95 19.18
N ASP A 26 -1.26 -27.12 19.05
CA ASP A 26 -0.24 -27.64 19.97
C ASP A 26 1.18 -27.12 19.66
N GLN A 27 1.33 -26.30 18.62
CA GLN A 27 2.62 -25.74 18.19
C GLN A 27 2.78 -24.30 18.70
N VAL A 28 3.98 -23.94 19.16
CA VAL A 28 4.30 -22.56 19.55
C VAL A 28 4.71 -21.74 18.33
N ARG A 29 4.12 -20.55 18.16
CA ARG A 29 4.48 -19.61 17.09
C ARG A 29 5.63 -18.70 17.52
N TYR A 30 6.84 -19.02 17.08
CA TYR A 30 8.02 -18.15 17.24
C TYR A 30 8.13 -17.16 16.07
N MET A 31 8.37 -15.89 16.39
CA MET A 31 8.61 -14.83 15.40
C MET A 31 9.62 -13.83 15.95
N VAL A 32 10.45 -13.30 15.06
CA VAL A 32 11.27 -12.11 15.32
C VAL A 32 10.72 -10.96 14.48
N LYS A 33 10.59 -9.79 15.09
CA LYS A 33 10.10 -8.58 14.41
C LYS A 33 11.22 -7.56 14.36
N TYR A 34 11.46 -7.04 13.16
CA TYR A 34 12.33 -5.91 12.93
C TYR A 34 11.49 -4.74 12.45
N LEU A 35 11.75 -3.57 13.00
CA LEU A 35 11.19 -2.31 12.54
C LEU A 35 12.26 -1.59 11.75
N PHE A 36 11.90 -1.15 10.56
CA PHE A 36 12.77 -0.37 9.68
C PHE A 36 12.19 1.04 9.62
N GLU A 37 12.99 2.00 10.06
CA GLU A 37 12.67 3.42 9.94
C GLU A 37 13.46 4.02 8.79
N ARG A 38 12.82 4.95 8.09
CA ARG A 38 13.46 5.67 6.98
C ARG A 38 14.22 6.86 7.54
N GLU A 39 15.54 6.88 7.37
CA GLU A 39 16.40 7.96 7.87
C GLU A 39 16.33 9.24 7.03
N SER A 40 16.08 9.11 5.72
CA SER A 40 15.99 10.24 4.79
C SER A 40 15.01 9.95 3.64
N GLU A 41 14.49 11.00 3.00
CA GLU A 41 13.63 10.86 1.82
C GLU A 41 14.37 10.19 0.65
N SER A 42 13.68 9.31 -0.08
CA SER A 42 14.21 8.70 -1.29
C SER A 42 14.23 9.73 -2.42
N ALA A 43 15.43 10.15 -2.85
CA ALA A 43 15.59 11.05 -4.00
C ALA A 43 15.40 10.32 -5.34
N GLU A 44 15.79 9.05 -5.40
CA GLU A 44 15.75 8.18 -6.57
C GLU A 44 15.69 6.71 -6.13
N PRO A 45 15.33 5.77 -7.02
CA PRO A 45 15.25 4.36 -6.66
C PRO A 45 16.62 3.81 -6.25
N SER A 46 16.70 3.19 -5.07
CA SER A 46 17.93 2.51 -4.60
C SER A 46 18.11 1.09 -5.15
N TRP A 47 17.19 0.65 -6.02
CA TRP A 47 17.18 -0.66 -6.67
C TRP A 47 17.30 -0.53 -8.19
N ASN A 48 17.48 -1.65 -8.88
CA ASN A 48 17.50 -1.70 -10.35
C ASN A 48 16.10 -1.45 -10.94
N HIS A 49 15.68 -0.19 -10.91
CA HIS A 49 14.42 0.26 -11.48
C HIS A 49 14.53 0.40 -12.99
N ASP A 50 13.56 -0.15 -13.72
CA ASP A 50 13.46 -0.05 -15.17
C ASP A 50 12.14 0.63 -15.54
N ALA A 51 12.25 1.89 -15.98
CA ALA A 51 11.13 2.76 -16.34
C ALA A 51 10.26 2.18 -17.47
N ALA A 52 10.78 1.25 -18.28
CA ALA A 52 9.97 0.56 -19.28
C ALA A 52 8.84 -0.28 -18.65
N ASN A 53 8.88 -0.52 -17.34
CA ASN A 53 7.84 -1.25 -16.59
C ASN A 53 6.84 -0.34 -15.86
N ASP A 54 6.93 0.98 -15.98
CA ASP A 54 6.12 1.91 -15.19
C ASP A 54 4.61 1.71 -15.41
N ASP A 55 4.17 1.55 -16.65
CA ASP A 55 2.77 1.26 -16.98
C ASP A 55 2.29 -0.04 -16.31
N ARG A 56 3.13 -1.07 -16.28
CA ARG A 56 2.82 -2.35 -15.64
C ARG A 56 2.76 -2.22 -14.12
N ILE A 57 3.66 -1.43 -13.53
CA ILE A 57 3.65 -1.16 -12.09
C ILE A 57 2.37 -0.41 -11.72
N PHE A 58 2.04 0.63 -12.49
CA PHE A 58 0.82 1.41 -12.32
C PHE A 58 -0.43 0.54 -12.40
N GLU A 59 -0.56 -0.26 -13.46
CA GLU A 59 -1.67 -1.20 -13.65
C GLU A 59 -1.83 -2.13 -12.45
N ARG A 60 -0.72 -2.63 -11.88
CA ARG A 60 -0.74 -3.51 -10.70
C ARG A 60 -1.15 -2.78 -9.42
N LEU A 61 -0.78 -1.51 -9.25
CA LEU A 61 -1.24 -0.70 -8.11
C LEU A 61 -2.75 -0.49 -8.16
N GLU A 62 -3.31 -0.36 -9.36
CA GLU A 62 -4.74 -0.20 -9.61
C GLU A 62 -5.56 -1.50 -9.55
N ARG A 63 -4.99 -2.61 -10.02
CA ARG A 63 -5.67 -3.91 -10.12
C ARG A 63 -5.35 -4.81 -8.93
N ASP A 64 -6.19 -4.73 -7.90
CA ASP A 64 -6.19 -5.66 -6.78
C ASP A 64 -7.63 -6.04 -6.40
N ASP A 65 -7.83 -7.28 -5.97
CA ASP A 65 -9.12 -7.91 -5.66
C ASP A 65 -9.87 -7.20 -4.52
N ALA A 66 -9.14 -6.48 -3.66
CA ALA A 66 -9.73 -5.61 -2.64
C ALA A 66 -10.66 -4.51 -3.22
N ALA A 67 -10.55 -4.21 -4.52
CA ALA A 67 -11.45 -3.29 -5.24
C ALA A 67 -12.92 -3.73 -5.24
N LEU A 68 -13.16 -5.04 -5.11
CA LEU A 68 -14.50 -5.61 -5.22
C LEU A 68 -15.36 -5.31 -3.98
N ILE A 69 -14.73 -5.07 -2.83
CA ILE A 69 -15.42 -4.97 -1.53
C ILE A 69 -15.97 -3.55 -1.29
N GLN A 70 -15.25 -2.50 -1.71
CA GLN A 70 -15.68 -1.11 -1.46
C GLN A 70 -15.35 -0.17 -2.63
N ARG A 71 -16.16 -0.25 -3.69
CA ARG A 71 -15.99 0.53 -4.94
C ARG A 71 -15.88 2.03 -4.72
N SER A 72 -16.56 2.58 -3.71
CA SER A 72 -16.53 4.00 -3.38
C SER A 72 -15.15 4.51 -2.90
N LEU A 73 -14.26 3.60 -2.47
CA LEU A 73 -12.92 3.94 -2.00
C LEU A 73 -11.81 3.67 -3.03
N VAL A 74 -12.13 3.15 -4.21
CA VAL A 74 -11.13 2.72 -5.20
C VAL A 74 -10.15 3.85 -5.55
N GLY A 75 -10.65 5.06 -5.84
CA GLY A 75 -9.79 6.20 -6.14
C GLY A 75 -8.88 6.58 -4.96
N LYS A 76 -9.42 6.64 -3.74
CA LYS A 76 -8.64 6.96 -2.53
C LYS A 76 -7.57 5.90 -2.25
N ARG A 77 -7.87 4.64 -2.54
CA ARG A 77 -6.93 3.52 -2.42
C ARG A 77 -5.81 3.64 -3.45
N ASN A 78 -6.14 3.83 -4.72
CA ASN A 78 -5.14 3.98 -5.79
C ASN A 78 -4.21 5.16 -5.48
N TYR A 79 -4.78 6.30 -5.10
CA TYR A 79 -4.03 7.45 -4.64
C TYR A 79 -3.02 7.08 -3.55
N ARG A 80 -3.47 6.46 -2.44
CA ARG A 80 -2.59 6.09 -1.33
C ARG A 80 -1.50 5.09 -1.72
N ARG A 81 -1.81 4.16 -2.63
CA ARG A 81 -0.82 3.20 -3.15
C ARG A 81 0.23 3.87 -4.01
N THR A 82 -0.19 4.76 -4.91
CA THR A 82 0.75 5.54 -5.72
C THR A 82 1.56 6.48 -4.85
N THR A 83 0.98 7.11 -3.82
CA THR A 83 1.74 7.91 -2.84
C THR A 83 2.80 7.06 -2.14
N MET A 84 2.43 5.87 -1.67
CA MET A 84 3.38 4.95 -1.03
C MET A 84 4.49 4.50 -1.99
N TRP A 85 4.16 4.20 -3.25
CA TRP A 85 5.16 3.91 -4.29
C TRP A 85 6.10 5.09 -4.51
N ASN A 86 5.57 6.31 -4.68
CA ASN A 86 6.36 7.51 -4.93
C ASN A 86 7.28 7.86 -3.75
N ASN A 87 6.86 7.59 -2.51
CA ASN A 87 7.72 7.75 -1.32
C ASN A 87 8.95 6.83 -1.34
N LEU A 88 8.91 5.73 -2.09
CA LEU A 88 10.04 4.82 -2.29
C LEU A 88 10.82 5.16 -3.56
N ALA A 89 10.11 5.50 -4.65
CA ALA A 89 10.68 5.66 -5.97
C ALA A 89 11.37 7.02 -6.19
N GLY A 90 11.07 8.03 -5.38
CA GLY A 90 11.66 9.37 -5.51
C GLY A 90 11.39 9.96 -6.89
N SER A 91 12.46 10.26 -7.63
CA SER A 91 12.42 10.80 -9.00
C SER A 91 11.70 9.91 -10.02
N ALA A 92 11.58 8.60 -9.76
CA ALA A 92 10.80 7.66 -10.58
C ALA A 92 9.33 7.52 -10.13
N GLY A 93 8.79 8.58 -9.51
CA GLY A 93 7.40 8.61 -9.09
C GLY A 93 6.42 8.55 -10.27
N LEU A 94 5.30 7.87 -10.06
CA LEU A 94 4.21 7.77 -11.03
C LEU A 94 3.20 8.89 -10.81
N SER A 95 2.64 9.43 -11.90
CA SER A 95 1.56 10.43 -11.82
C SER A 95 0.21 9.75 -11.60
N TYR A 96 -0.52 10.14 -10.55
CA TYR A 96 -1.89 9.71 -10.30
C TYR A 96 -2.75 10.89 -9.86
N GLU A 97 -3.75 11.25 -10.68
CA GLU A 97 -4.72 12.27 -10.33
C GLU A 97 -5.87 11.68 -9.53
N TYR A 98 -5.95 12.03 -8.25
CA TYR A 98 -7.09 11.69 -7.41
C TYR A 98 -8.02 12.88 -7.25
N ARG A 99 -9.27 12.72 -7.70
CA ARG A 99 -10.35 13.65 -7.40
C ARG A 99 -11.25 13.07 -6.31
N ASP A 100 -11.17 13.66 -5.12
CA ASP A 100 -12.17 13.38 -4.09
C ASP A 100 -13.50 14.01 -4.50
N LYS A 101 -14.51 13.20 -4.77
CA LYS A 101 -15.85 13.67 -5.14
C LYS A 101 -16.59 14.38 -4.00
N TRP A 102 -16.07 14.26 -2.78
CA TRP A 102 -16.61 14.91 -1.59
C TRP A 102 -15.77 16.12 -1.15
N SER A 103 -14.72 16.50 -1.90
CA SER A 103 -14.00 17.74 -1.63
C SER A 103 -14.78 18.95 -2.16
N GLY A 104 -14.59 20.09 -1.50
CA GLY A 104 -15.29 21.34 -1.80
C GLY A 104 -16.42 21.65 -0.81
N GLU A 105 -17.13 22.76 -1.07
CA GLU A 105 -18.32 23.10 -0.28
C GLU A 105 -19.44 22.10 -0.55
N TRP A 106 -20.15 21.71 0.51
CA TRP A 106 -21.38 20.94 0.37
C TRP A 106 -22.41 21.72 -0.44
N PRO A 107 -23.19 21.06 -1.33
CA PRO A 107 -24.29 21.72 -2.02
C PRO A 107 -25.23 22.32 -0.98
N LYS A 108 -25.49 23.63 -1.11
CA LYS A 108 -26.51 24.28 -0.27
C LYS A 108 -27.87 23.77 -0.74
N PRO A 109 -28.77 23.34 0.18
CA PRO A 109 -30.12 22.98 -0.22
C PRO A 109 -30.78 24.18 -0.89
N ASN A 110 -31.50 23.92 -2.00
CA ASN A 110 -32.38 24.92 -2.61
C ASN A 110 -33.58 25.07 -1.65
N VAL A 111 -33.45 26.01 -0.71
CA VAL A 111 -34.58 26.54 0.09
C VAL A 111 -35.36 27.55 -0.73
#